data_AF-A7SIC4-F1
#
_entry.id   AF-A7SIC4-F1
#
_cell.length_a   1.000
_cell.length_b   1.000
_cell.length_c   1.000
_cell.angle_alpha   90.00
_cell.angle_beta   90.00
_cell.angle_gamma   90.00
#
_symmetry.space_group_name_H-M   'P 1'
#
loop_
_entity.id
_entity.type
_entity.pdbx_description
1 polymer ?
#
loop_
_entity_poly.entity_id
_entity_poly.type
_entity_poly.pdbx_seq_one_letter_code
_entity_poly.pdbx_strand_id
1 'polypeptide(L)'
;MAVADIVIKQEAVEAVDLQDRILELCKGTPKGISDRTILQDMPSVSAEQRVAAINRLLSTGKIELLKSGSQLLYKYKDDQQTNQKTKGFELEEKLVYQTIEESSNKGIWIRDIRYKCNLQMTQLNRIIKTLESKKLIKAVKSVAASKKKVYMLFNLEPDESVTGGAWYSDQDFEAEFVEVLNQQCFKYLEQKAEKLHADPVARRNASYAPAEDVWKYITQLGISKVQLSVHDIETILSTLIFDGRVETTIVSAGTSTSRTAVSGQKTLYRAIFPIVPSTGLMTSPCGVCPVIDHCRDGAAISPKTCIYMKDWLDL
;
A
#
# COMPACT_ATOMS: atom_id res chain seq x y z
N MET A 1 -24.73 79.62 -8.53
CA MET A 1 -25.12 78.20 -8.65
C MET A 1 -23.90 77.36 -8.34
N ALA A 2 -23.76 76.90 -7.10
CA ALA A 2 -22.77 75.90 -6.70
C ALA A 2 -23.58 74.70 -6.22
N VAL A 3 -23.57 73.62 -6.98
CA VAL A 3 -24.19 72.35 -6.59
C VAL A 3 -23.04 71.46 -6.17
N ALA A 4 -23.01 71.13 -4.88
CA ALA A 4 -21.99 70.30 -4.26
C ALA A 4 -22.11 68.86 -4.76
N ASP A 5 -20.98 68.27 -5.16
CA ASP A 5 -20.87 66.86 -5.47
C ASP A 5 -21.07 66.03 -4.20
N ILE A 6 -22.14 65.24 -4.20
CA ILE A 6 -22.49 64.31 -3.15
C ILE A 6 -21.57 63.08 -3.28
N VAL A 7 -20.63 62.94 -2.35
CA VAL A 7 -19.83 61.73 -2.20
C VAL A 7 -20.72 60.64 -1.58
N ILE A 8 -21.22 59.75 -2.43
CA ILE A 8 -21.95 58.55 -2.01
C ILE A 8 -20.93 57.55 -1.45
N LYS A 9 -20.94 57.34 -0.13
CA LYS A 9 -20.27 56.20 0.51
C LYS A 9 -21.00 54.91 0.11
N GLN A 10 -20.43 54.13 -0.81
CA GLN A 10 -20.89 52.75 -1.05
C GLN A 10 -20.44 51.85 0.11
N GLU A 11 -21.42 51.14 0.67
CA GLU A 11 -21.40 50.42 1.93
C GLU A 11 -20.59 49.11 1.90
N ALA A 12 -20.18 48.66 3.09
CA ALA A 12 -19.45 47.41 3.36
C ALA A 12 -20.24 46.10 3.08
N VAL A 13 -21.40 46.18 2.41
CA VAL A 13 -22.35 45.07 2.21
C VAL A 13 -21.93 44.15 1.06
N GLU A 14 -21.28 44.66 0.01
CA GLU A 14 -20.81 43.84 -1.13
C GLU A 14 -19.66 42.88 -0.74
N ALA A 15 -18.86 43.23 0.26
CA ALA A 15 -17.66 42.48 0.61
C ALA A 15 -17.94 41.17 1.37
N VAL A 16 -19.11 41.05 2.03
CA VAL A 16 -19.50 39.84 2.76
C VAL A 16 -20.11 38.81 1.82
N ASP A 17 -20.96 39.26 0.89
CA ASP A 17 -21.61 38.41 -0.12
C ASP A 17 -20.57 37.76 -1.06
N LEU A 18 -19.53 38.52 -1.41
CA LEU A 18 -18.40 38.02 -2.22
C LEU A 18 -17.64 36.88 -1.52
N GLN A 19 -17.48 36.94 -0.19
CA GLN A 19 -16.76 35.92 0.57
C GLN A 19 -17.56 34.61 0.62
N ASP A 20 -18.87 34.70 0.86
CA ASP A 20 -19.76 33.55 0.95
C ASP A 20 -19.90 32.85 -0.42
N ARG A 21 -19.94 33.63 -1.51
CA ARG A 21 -20.00 33.07 -2.86
C ARG A 21 -18.72 32.33 -3.27
N ILE A 22 -17.55 32.87 -2.93
CA ILE A 22 -16.26 32.18 -3.14
C ILE A 22 -16.22 30.88 -2.32
N LEU A 23 -16.75 30.88 -1.10
CA LEU A 23 -16.84 29.68 -0.26
C LEU A 23 -17.73 28.60 -0.87
N GLU A 24 -18.88 28.96 -1.45
CA GLU A 24 -19.75 28.01 -2.15
C GLU A 24 -19.06 27.36 -3.36
N LEU A 25 -18.34 28.15 -4.16
CA LEU A 25 -17.57 27.64 -5.31
C LEU A 25 -16.47 26.68 -4.88
N CYS A 26 -15.74 27.01 -3.80
CA CYS A 26 -14.72 26.13 -3.23
C CYS A 26 -15.34 24.82 -2.69
N LYS A 27 -16.57 24.85 -2.14
CA LYS A 27 -17.27 23.64 -1.65
C LYS A 27 -17.74 22.75 -2.80
N GLY A 28 -18.15 23.33 -3.93
CA GLY A 28 -18.61 22.58 -5.11
C GLY A 28 -17.49 21.86 -5.87
N THR A 29 -16.22 22.23 -5.65
CA THR A 29 -15.07 21.70 -6.39
C THR A 29 -13.95 21.18 -5.46
N PRO A 30 -13.93 19.87 -5.14
CA PRO A 30 -12.99 19.32 -4.15
C PRO A 30 -11.51 19.37 -4.57
N LYS A 31 -11.21 19.63 -5.85
CA LYS A 31 -9.84 19.82 -6.38
C LYS A 31 -9.31 21.26 -6.24
N GLY A 32 -10.15 22.20 -5.79
CA GLY A 32 -9.82 23.63 -5.68
C GLY A 32 -10.20 24.43 -6.92
N ILE A 33 -10.45 25.74 -6.73
CA ILE A 33 -10.81 26.69 -7.78
C ILE A 33 -9.62 27.56 -8.20
N SER A 34 -9.55 27.93 -9.46
CA SER A 34 -8.56 28.88 -9.97
C SER A 34 -9.10 30.30 -10.02
N ASP A 35 -8.23 31.31 -10.07
CA ASP A 35 -8.67 32.72 -10.24
C ASP A 35 -9.54 32.90 -11.50
N ARG A 36 -9.27 32.12 -12.56
CA ARG A 36 -10.08 32.10 -13.79
C ARG A 36 -11.49 31.58 -13.58
N THR A 37 -11.66 30.57 -12.73
CA THR A 37 -12.97 30.00 -12.39
C THR A 37 -13.82 31.01 -11.61
N ILE A 38 -13.18 31.76 -10.71
CA ILE A 38 -13.83 32.85 -9.96
C ILE A 38 -14.26 33.97 -10.91
N LEU A 39 -13.40 34.32 -11.88
CA LEU A 39 -13.67 35.36 -12.88
C LEU A 39 -14.82 35.00 -13.82
N GLN A 40 -15.00 33.71 -14.11
CA GLN A 40 -16.07 33.21 -14.97
C GLN A 40 -17.44 33.20 -14.27
N ASP A 41 -17.48 32.91 -12.97
CA ASP A 41 -18.72 32.92 -12.17
C ASP A 41 -19.12 34.34 -11.77
N MET A 42 -18.15 35.24 -11.57
CA MET A 42 -18.36 36.62 -11.12
C MET A 42 -17.61 37.65 -11.99
N PRO A 43 -18.10 37.94 -13.21
CA PRO A 43 -17.45 38.88 -14.13
C PRO A 43 -17.59 40.37 -13.74
N SER A 44 -18.48 40.72 -12.80
CA SER A 44 -18.73 42.11 -12.37
C SER A 44 -17.79 42.62 -11.26
N VAL A 45 -16.94 41.76 -10.70
CA VAL A 45 -16.14 42.06 -9.50
C VAL A 45 -14.73 42.53 -9.89
N SER A 46 -14.29 43.65 -9.33
CA SER A 46 -12.94 44.19 -9.58
C SER A 46 -11.84 43.25 -9.04
N ALA A 47 -10.66 43.28 -9.67
CA ALA A 47 -9.52 42.46 -9.25
C ALA A 47 -9.10 42.74 -7.79
N GLU A 48 -9.21 43.99 -7.34
CA GLU A 48 -8.87 44.43 -5.99
C GLU A 48 -9.82 43.85 -4.93
N GLN A 49 -11.13 43.90 -5.19
CA GLN A 49 -12.15 43.32 -4.29
C GLN A 49 -12.00 41.80 -4.17
N ARG A 50 -11.67 41.11 -5.27
CA ARG A 50 -11.44 39.66 -5.29
C ARG A 50 -10.22 39.27 -4.45
N VAL A 51 -9.10 39.96 -4.65
CA VAL A 51 -7.88 39.72 -3.87
C VAL A 51 -8.11 40.02 -2.38
N ALA A 52 -8.85 41.09 -2.05
CA ALA A 52 -9.20 41.41 -0.67
C ALA A 52 -10.08 40.32 -0.01
N ALA A 53 -11.07 39.79 -0.72
CA ALA A 53 -11.92 38.69 -0.24
C ALA A 53 -11.13 37.38 -0.08
N ILE A 54 -10.27 37.04 -1.04
CA ILE A 54 -9.40 35.85 -0.97
C ILE A 54 -8.44 35.98 0.23
N ASN A 55 -7.78 37.12 0.40
CA ASN A 55 -6.87 37.35 1.52
C ASN A 55 -7.60 37.29 2.88
N ARG A 56 -8.86 37.74 2.96
CA ARG A 56 -9.70 37.56 4.15
C ARG A 56 -10.09 36.10 4.38
N LEU A 57 -10.42 35.35 3.34
CA LEU A 57 -10.76 33.93 3.47
C LEU A 57 -9.53 33.08 3.84
N LEU A 58 -8.35 33.46 3.37
CA LEU A 58 -7.06 32.88 3.76
C LEU A 58 -6.71 33.24 5.21
N SER A 59 -6.89 34.50 5.63
CA SER A 59 -6.60 34.93 7.01
C SER A 59 -7.59 34.38 8.03
N THR A 60 -8.83 34.13 7.63
CA THR A 60 -9.84 33.42 8.44
C THR A 60 -9.70 31.89 8.38
N GLY A 61 -8.80 31.36 7.54
CA GLY A 61 -8.49 29.94 7.45
C GLY A 61 -9.55 29.06 6.79
N LYS A 62 -10.58 29.65 6.17
CA LYS A 62 -11.67 28.91 5.51
C LYS A 62 -11.26 28.31 4.16
N ILE A 63 -10.20 28.84 3.54
CA ILE A 63 -9.64 28.33 2.29
C ILE A 63 -8.12 28.15 2.42
N GLU A 64 -7.56 27.21 1.66
CA GLU A 64 -6.13 26.92 1.60
C GLU A 64 -5.59 27.20 0.18
N LEU A 65 -4.39 27.79 0.11
CA LEU A 65 -3.70 28.08 -1.14
C LEU A 65 -2.83 26.88 -1.55
N LEU A 66 -3.15 26.25 -2.67
CA LEU A 66 -2.38 25.17 -3.30
C LEU A 66 -1.73 25.67 -4.59
N LYS A 67 -0.47 25.31 -4.82
CA LYS A 67 0.25 25.66 -6.05
C LYS A 67 0.32 24.44 -6.97
N SER A 68 -0.34 24.50 -8.13
CA SER A 68 -0.26 23.47 -9.16
C SER A 68 0.42 24.07 -10.40
N GLY A 69 1.72 23.86 -10.51
CA GLY A 69 2.55 24.44 -11.58
C GLY A 69 2.59 25.98 -11.54
N SER A 70 2.14 26.63 -12.60
CA SER A 70 2.06 28.09 -12.75
C SER A 70 0.74 28.70 -12.28
N GLN A 71 -0.22 27.89 -11.80
CA GLN A 71 -1.53 28.36 -11.37
C GLN A 71 -1.73 28.18 -9.85
N LEU A 72 -2.34 29.19 -9.23
CA LEU A 72 -2.79 29.16 -7.84
C LEU A 72 -4.20 28.56 -7.79
N LEU A 73 -4.39 27.57 -6.93
CA LEU A 73 -5.65 26.91 -6.64
C LEU A 73 -6.08 27.21 -5.21
N TYR A 74 -7.32 27.60 -5.01
CA TYR A 74 -7.91 27.84 -3.70
C TYR A 74 -8.83 26.67 -3.36
N LYS A 75 -8.53 25.94 -2.29
CA LYS A 75 -9.32 24.78 -1.88
C LYS A 75 -10.10 25.12 -0.61
N TYR A 76 -11.36 24.72 -0.54
CA TYR A 76 -12.12 24.82 0.71
C TYR A 76 -11.48 23.93 1.77
N LYS A 77 -11.18 24.51 2.93
CA LYS A 77 -10.77 23.75 4.10
C LYS A 77 -12.03 23.47 4.90
N ASP A 78 -12.44 22.21 4.96
CA ASP A 78 -13.66 21.83 5.69
C ASP A 78 -13.43 21.88 7.19
N ASP A 79 -13.54 23.09 7.72
CA ASP A 79 -13.26 23.43 9.11
C ASP A 79 -14.24 22.74 10.08
N GLN A 80 -15.37 22.20 9.61
CA GLN A 80 -16.36 21.54 10.47
C GLN A 80 -15.99 20.11 10.87
N GLN A 81 -15.40 19.31 9.98
CA GLN A 81 -14.95 17.95 10.34
C GLN A 81 -13.67 17.98 11.18
N THR A 82 -12.75 18.90 10.89
CA THR A 82 -11.49 19.04 11.63
C THR A 82 -11.74 19.71 12.98
N ASN A 83 -12.51 20.81 13.07
CA ASN A 83 -12.78 21.45 14.37
C ASN A 83 -13.74 20.66 15.27
N GLN A 84 -14.61 19.77 14.77
CA GLN A 84 -15.38 18.89 15.66
C GLN A 84 -14.49 17.84 16.33
N LYS A 85 -13.51 17.28 15.60
CA LYS A 85 -12.57 16.27 16.12
C LYS A 85 -11.45 16.88 16.97
N THR A 86 -11.08 18.14 16.72
CA THR A 86 -10.05 18.88 17.48
C THR A 86 -10.65 19.92 18.44
N LYS A 87 -11.97 19.87 18.72
CA LYS A 87 -12.61 20.83 19.63
C LYS A 87 -12.09 20.59 21.04
N GLY A 88 -11.39 21.58 21.59
CA GLY A 88 -10.74 21.49 22.91
C GLY A 88 -9.31 20.95 22.89
N PHE A 89 -8.68 20.85 21.73
CA PHE A 89 -7.24 20.55 21.63
C PHE A 89 -6.41 21.79 21.95
N GLU A 90 -5.34 21.61 22.71
CA GLU A 90 -4.29 22.61 22.82
C GLU A 90 -3.58 22.81 21.47
N LEU A 91 -2.94 23.96 21.28
CA LEU A 91 -2.26 24.31 20.03
C LEU A 91 -1.22 23.23 19.63
N GLU A 92 -0.55 22.65 20.62
CA GLU A 92 0.43 21.57 20.44
C GLU A 92 -0.23 20.24 20.01
N GLU A 93 -1.39 19.89 20.58
CA GLU A 93 -2.14 18.68 20.17
C GLU A 93 -2.64 18.79 18.73
N LYS A 94 -3.11 19.98 18.33
CA LYS A 94 -3.57 20.25 16.96
C LYS A 94 -2.42 20.12 15.95
N LEU A 95 -1.24 20.62 16.30
CA LEU A 95 -0.04 20.51 15.45
C LEU A 95 0.42 19.06 15.28
N VAL A 96 0.46 18.27 16.36
CA VAL A 96 0.82 16.85 16.31
C VAL A 96 -0.18 16.07 15.47
N TYR A 97 -1.48 16.30 15.65
CA TYR A 97 -2.51 15.63 14.86
C TYR A 97 -2.40 15.96 13.37
N GLN A 98 -2.21 17.23 13.01
CA GLN A 98 -2.02 17.64 11.62
C GLN A 98 -0.77 16.99 11.00
N THR A 99 0.33 16.91 11.75
CA THR A 99 1.58 16.29 11.28
C THR A 99 1.39 14.78 10.99
N ILE A 100 0.56 14.10 11.78
CA ILE A 100 0.21 12.69 11.56
C ILE A 100 -0.74 12.54 10.37
N GLU A 101 -1.72 13.44 10.22
CA GLU A 101 -2.65 13.47 9.09
C GLU A 101 -1.92 13.65 7.74
N GLU A 102 -0.91 14.52 7.70
CA GLU A 102 -0.03 14.72 6.54
C GLU A 102 0.74 13.44 6.13
N SER A 103 1.00 12.53 7.08
CA SER A 103 1.74 11.28 6.82
C SER A 103 0.88 10.12 6.28
N SER A 104 -0.45 10.29 6.27
CA SER A 104 -1.41 9.38 5.65
C SER A 104 -1.17 7.88 6.01
N ASN A 105 -1.07 7.01 5.00
CA ASN A 105 -1.01 5.56 5.12
C ASN A 105 0.38 4.99 5.50
N LYS A 106 1.47 5.72 5.25
CA LYS A 106 2.83 5.33 5.66
C LYS A 106 3.09 5.58 7.15
N GLY A 107 2.30 6.48 7.74
CA GLY A 107 2.48 6.95 9.11
C GLY A 107 3.79 7.71 9.32
N ILE A 108 4.00 8.16 10.55
CA ILE A 108 5.18 8.94 10.93
C ILE A 108 5.83 8.41 12.22
N TRP A 109 7.16 8.41 12.25
CA TRP A 109 7.90 7.98 13.42
C TRP A 109 7.88 9.05 14.52
N ILE A 110 7.87 8.62 15.79
CA ILE A 110 7.80 9.54 16.94
C ILE A 110 8.94 10.55 16.99
N ARG A 111 10.15 10.19 16.52
CA ARG A 111 11.27 11.14 16.47
C ARG A 111 11.06 12.21 15.40
N ASP A 112 10.41 11.86 14.29
CA ASP A 112 10.14 12.80 13.20
C ASP A 112 9.01 13.76 13.60
N ILE A 113 7.99 13.27 14.33
CA ILE A 113 6.97 14.14 14.94
C ILE A 113 7.64 15.12 15.91
N ARG A 114 8.55 14.65 16.75
CA ARG A 114 9.29 15.50 17.69
C ARG A 114 10.06 16.61 16.96
N TYR A 115 10.75 16.28 15.87
CA TYR A 115 11.53 17.24 15.10
C TYR A 115 10.63 18.27 14.41
N LYS A 116 9.50 17.84 13.82
CA LYS A 116 8.55 18.72 13.12
C LYS A 116 7.78 19.64 14.07
N CYS A 117 7.31 19.12 15.21
CA CYS A 117 6.53 19.90 16.16
C CYS A 117 7.40 20.69 17.16
N ASN A 118 8.72 20.43 17.19
CA ASN A 118 9.68 21.03 18.13
C ASN A 118 9.26 20.87 19.61
N LEU A 119 8.74 19.69 19.97
CA LEU A 119 8.23 19.39 21.32
C LEU A 119 9.22 18.54 22.13
N GLN A 120 9.15 18.65 23.46
CA GLN A 120 9.91 17.76 24.34
C GLN A 120 9.29 16.35 24.35
N MET A 121 10.12 15.30 24.41
CA MET A 121 9.66 13.91 24.33
C MET A 121 8.62 13.53 25.40
N THR A 122 8.72 14.08 26.60
CA THR A 122 7.77 13.85 27.69
C THR A 122 6.38 14.39 27.37
N GLN A 123 6.30 15.61 26.84
CA GLN A 123 5.05 16.24 26.41
C GLN A 123 4.46 15.50 25.20
N LEU A 124 5.29 15.19 24.19
CA LEU A 124 4.86 14.45 23.01
C LEU A 124 4.26 13.09 23.35
N ASN A 125 4.88 12.34 24.27
CA ASN A 125 4.34 11.05 24.72
C ASN A 125 2.99 11.20 25.46
N ARG A 126 2.77 12.30 26.19
CA ARG A 126 1.49 12.57 26.84
C ARG A 126 0.41 12.86 25.79
N ILE A 127 0.70 13.72 24.82
CA ILE A 127 -0.22 14.07 23.73
C ILE A 127 -0.59 12.84 22.91
N ILE A 128 0.40 12.02 22.51
CA ILE A 128 0.17 10.79 21.76
C ILE A 128 -0.75 9.84 22.53
N LYS A 129 -0.52 9.64 23.84
CA LYS A 129 -1.41 8.81 24.67
C LYS A 129 -2.83 9.35 24.74
N THR A 130 -3.00 10.68 24.83
CA THR A 130 -4.32 11.32 24.79
C THR A 130 -5.01 11.06 23.45
N LEU A 131 -4.32 11.27 22.33
CA LEU A 131 -4.85 11.05 20.98
C LEU A 131 -5.17 9.58 20.70
N GLU A 132 -4.37 8.65 21.23
CA GLU A 132 -4.58 7.20 21.15
C GLU A 132 -5.78 6.77 22.00
N SER A 133 -5.92 7.31 23.22
CA SER A 133 -7.08 7.05 24.09
C SER A 133 -8.40 7.54 23.48
N LYS A 134 -8.35 8.64 22.72
CA LYS A 134 -9.50 9.19 21.96
C LYS A 134 -9.77 8.42 20.66
N LYS A 135 -8.99 7.37 20.35
CA LYS A 135 -9.07 6.59 19.09
C LYS A 135 -8.99 7.44 17.83
N LEU A 136 -8.19 8.51 17.87
CA LEU A 136 -7.94 9.37 16.70
C LEU A 136 -6.71 8.93 15.93
N ILE A 137 -5.72 8.41 16.66
CA ILE A 137 -4.50 7.81 16.10
C ILE A 137 -4.35 6.37 16.60
N LYS A 138 -3.57 5.59 15.87
CA LYS A 138 -3.13 4.26 16.27
C LYS A 138 -1.63 4.10 16.06
N ALA A 139 -1.00 3.27 16.89
CA ALA A 139 0.39 2.89 16.73
C ALA A 139 0.49 1.60 15.91
N VAL A 140 1.30 1.61 14.86
CA VAL A 140 1.62 0.44 14.05
C VAL A 140 3.12 0.18 14.16
N LYS A 141 3.51 -1.08 14.35
CA LYS A 141 4.93 -1.46 14.35
C LYS A 141 5.36 -1.72 12.90
N SER A 142 6.50 -1.19 12.50
CA SER A 142 7.02 -1.39 11.15
C SER A 142 7.69 -2.75 11.02
N VAL A 143 7.37 -3.50 9.97
CA VAL A 143 8.03 -4.78 9.65
C VAL A 143 9.47 -4.58 9.17
N ALA A 144 9.71 -3.60 8.31
CA ALA A 144 11.05 -3.27 7.81
C ALA A 144 12.02 -2.82 8.94
N ALA A 145 11.48 -2.29 10.03
CA ALA A 145 12.25 -1.88 11.19
C ALA A 145 11.51 -2.25 12.48
N SER A 146 11.63 -3.50 12.90
CA SER A 146 10.92 -4.12 14.04
C SER A 146 10.94 -3.33 15.37
N LYS A 147 11.93 -2.45 15.57
CA LYS A 147 12.00 -1.59 16.78
C LYS A 147 11.34 -0.21 16.62
N LYS A 148 10.86 0.15 15.43
CA LYS A 148 10.27 1.48 15.13
C LYS A 148 8.74 1.40 15.14
N LYS A 149 8.12 2.26 15.94
CA LYS A 149 6.67 2.48 15.98
C LYS A 149 6.32 3.70 15.13
N VAL A 150 5.45 3.52 14.14
CA VAL A 150 4.88 4.61 13.36
C VAL A 150 3.46 4.90 13.84
N TYR A 151 3.08 6.16 13.82
CA TYR A 151 1.75 6.62 14.19
C TYR A 151 0.99 7.07 12.95
N MET A 152 -0.29 6.72 12.90
CA MET A 152 -1.17 7.08 11.80
C MET A 152 -2.60 7.30 12.30
N LEU A 153 -3.49 7.83 11.47
CA LEU A 153 -4.90 8.00 11.84
C LEU A 153 -5.58 6.65 12.08
N PHE A 154 -6.50 6.60 13.02
CA PHE A 154 -7.18 5.37 13.43
C PHE A 154 -7.91 4.68 12.26
N ASN A 155 -8.59 5.48 11.44
CA ASN A 155 -9.40 5.02 10.31
C ASN A 155 -8.60 4.66 9.06
N LEU A 156 -7.30 4.96 9.00
CA LEU A 156 -6.48 4.67 7.83
C LEU A 156 -5.87 3.28 7.93
N GLU A 157 -5.96 2.49 6.86
CA GLU A 157 -5.24 1.23 6.77
C GLU A 157 -3.75 1.49 6.47
N PRO A 158 -2.84 0.81 7.18
CA PRO A 158 -1.41 0.95 6.94
C PRO A 158 -1.03 0.44 5.55
N ASP A 159 -0.08 1.14 4.93
CA ASP A 159 0.50 0.75 3.66
C ASP A 159 1.24 -0.60 3.79
N GLU A 160 1.20 -1.42 2.74
CA GLU A 160 1.89 -2.73 2.69
C GLU A 160 3.38 -2.61 2.97
N SER A 161 4.01 -1.48 2.60
CA SER A 161 5.42 -1.22 2.91
C SER A 161 5.72 -1.14 4.42
N VAL A 162 4.71 -0.86 5.25
CA VAL A 162 4.82 -0.77 6.71
C VAL A 162 4.46 -2.11 7.37
N THR A 163 3.41 -2.78 6.87
CA THR A 163 2.92 -4.06 7.43
C THR A 163 3.58 -5.29 6.84
N GLY A 164 4.34 -5.18 5.75
CA GLY A 164 4.91 -6.32 5.04
C GLY A 164 3.91 -7.07 4.15
N GLY A 165 2.67 -6.58 4.03
CA GLY A 165 1.61 -7.21 3.24
C GLY A 165 0.97 -8.42 3.94
N ALA A 166 0.43 -9.36 3.15
CA ALA A 166 -0.34 -10.50 3.66
C ALA A 166 0.49 -11.62 4.32
N TRP A 167 1.83 -11.53 4.26
CA TRP A 167 2.75 -12.59 4.73
C TRP A 167 3.26 -12.40 6.16
N TYR A 168 2.91 -11.28 6.79
CA TYR A 168 3.38 -10.93 8.13
C TYR A 168 2.20 -10.77 9.08
N SER A 169 2.36 -11.33 10.27
CA SER A 169 1.44 -11.17 11.38
C SER A 169 2.23 -10.79 12.61
N ASP A 170 1.84 -9.69 13.27
CA ASP A 170 2.53 -9.16 14.45
C ASP A 170 4.05 -8.94 14.30
N GLN A 171 4.54 -8.72 13.07
CA GLN A 171 5.94 -8.55 12.62
C GLN A 171 6.72 -9.85 12.37
N ASP A 172 6.12 -11.01 12.60
CA ASP A 172 6.73 -12.29 12.26
C ASP A 172 6.27 -12.72 10.87
N PHE A 173 7.21 -13.28 10.09
CA PHE A 173 6.92 -13.84 8.79
C PHE A 173 6.24 -15.20 8.97
N GLU A 174 5.04 -15.36 8.41
CA GLU A 174 4.27 -16.59 8.52
C GLU A 174 4.74 -17.64 7.49
N ALA A 175 5.93 -18.20 7.72
CA ALA A 175 6.52 -19.19 6.80
C ALA A 175 5.64 -20.41 6.57
N GLU A 176 5.03 -20.95 7.63
CA GLU A 176 4.13 -22.11 7.56
C GLU A 176 2.90 -21.81 6.71
N PHE A 177 2.36 -20.59 6.81
CA PHE A 177 1.21 -20.17 6.02
C PHE A 177 1.56 -20.06 4.53
N VAL A 178 2.71 -19.46 4.21
CA VAL A 178 3.22 -19.36 2.84
C VAL A 178 3.46 -20.75 2.24
N GLU A 179 4.01 -21.68 3.02
CA GLU A 179 4.23 -23.06 2.59
C GLU A 179 2.91 -23.79 2.28
N VAL A 180 1.90 -23.67 3.15
CA VAL A 180 0.57 -24.25 2.92
C VAL A 180 -0.06 -23.68 1.65
N LEU A 181 0.04 -22.37 1.41
CA LEU A 181 -0.46 -21.76 0.19
C LEU A 181 0.30 -22.21 -1.06
N ASN A 182 1.63 -22.34 -0.98
CA ASN A 182 2.46 -22.85 -2.08
C ASN A 182 2.00 -24.27 -2.45
N GLN A 183 1.87 -25.16 -1.46
CA GLN A 183 1.38 -26.53 -1.66
C GLN A 183 -0.03 -26.55 -2.28
N GLN A 184 -0.95 -25.72 -1.79
CA GLN A 184 -2.33 -25.70 -2.26
C GLN A 184 -2.47 -25.10 -3.67
N CYS A 185 -1.69 -24.07 -4.00
CA CYS A 185 -1.61 -23.51 -5.35
C CYS A 185 -1.10 -24.56 -6.34
N PHE A 186 -0.04 -25.28 -5.98
CA PHE A 186 0.48 -26.36 -6.82
C PHE A 186 -0.53 -27.48 -7.01
N LYS A 187 -1.18 -27.93 -5.93
CA LYS A 187 -2.19 -29.00 -5.97
C LYS A 187 -3.34 -28.67 -6.91
N TYR A 188 -3.79 -27.41 -6.94
CA TYR A 188 -4.82 -26.98 -7.89
C TYR A 188 -4.37 -27.11 -9.35
N LEU A 189 -3.14 -26.66 -9.64
CA LEU A 189 -2.58 -26.73 -10.99
C LEU A 189 -2.33 -28.17 -11.43
N GLU A 190 -1.87 -29.02 -10.52
CA GLU A 190 -1.68 -30.46 -10.75
C GLU A 190 -3.00 -31.16 -11.08
N GLN A 191 -4.03 -30.97 -10.25
CA GLN A 191 -5.37 -31.50 -10.50
C GLN A 191 -5.96 -31.02 -11.84
N LYS A 192 -5.63 -29.79 -12.27
CA LYS A 192 -6.06 -29.27 -13.56
C LYS A 192 -5.30 -29.92 -14.72
N ALA A 193 -4.01 -30.21 -14.53
CA ALA A 193 -3.17 -30.87 -15.53
C ALA A 193 -3.48 -32.37 -15.71
N GLU A 194 -3.95 -33.05 -14.66
CA GLU A 194 -4.30 -34.48 -14.70
C GLU A 194 -5.63 -34.79 -15.39
N LYS A 195 -6.48 -33.78 -15.64
CA LYS A 195 -7.78 -33.99 -16.29
C LYS A 195 -7.60 -34.61 -17.67
N LEU A 196 -8.26 -35.75 -17.87
CA LEU A 196 -8.24 -36.48 -19.14
C LEU A 196 -9.01 -35.71 -20.22
N HIS A 197 -8.33 -35.43 -21.32
CA HIS A 197 -8.90 -34.87 -22.53
C HIS A 197 -8.53 -35.75 -23.73
N ALA A 198 -9.46 -35.91 -24.67
CA ALA A 198 -9.29 -36.79 -25.82
C ALA A 198 -8.19 -36.34 -26.79
N ASP A 199 -7.98 -35.03 -26.93
CA ASP A 199 -6.99 -34.44 -27.84
C ASP A 199 -5.77 -33.87 -27.07
N PRO A 200 -4.51 -34.18 -27.46
CA PRO A 200 -3.32 -33.68 -26.79
C PRO A 200 -3.18 -32.14 -26.75
N VAL A 201 -3.62 -31.44 -27.80
CA VAL A 201 -3.55 -29.97 -27.85
C VAL A 201 -4.60 -29.37 -26.92
N ALA A 202 -5.84 -29.89 -26.96
CA ALA A 202 -6.87 -29.52 -26.01
C ALA A 202 -6.45 -29.79 -24.55
N ARG A 203 -5.81 -30.94 -24.29
CA ARG A 203 -5.26 -31.26 -22.95
C ARG A 203 -4.25 -30.23 -22.48
N ARG A 204 -3.31 -29.86 -23.35
CA ARG A 204 -2.30 -28.82 -23.03
C ARG A 204 -2.98 -27.50 -22.71
N ASN A 205 -3.92 -27.04 -23.54
CA ASN A 205 -4.58 -25.76 -23.32
C ASN A 205 -5.44 -25.76 -22.05
N ALA A 206 -6.13 -26.87 -21.75
CA ALA A 206 -6.97 -27.01 -20.56
C ALA A 206 -6.18 -27.06 -19.24
N SER A 207 -4.92 -27.51 -19.29
CA SER A 207 -4.04 -27.58 -18.11
C SER A 207 -3.57 -26.22 -17.60
N TYR A 208 -3.67 -25.16 -18.42
CA TYR A 208 -3.32 -23.81 -18.00
C TYR A 208 -4.41 -23.16 -17.14
N ALA A 209 -4.01 -22.41 -16.11
CA ALA A 209 -4.88 -21.58 -15.30
C ALA A 209 -4.32 -20.18 -15.13
N PRO A 210 -5.15 -19.13 -15.17
CA PRO A 210 -4.72 -17.81 -14.77
C PRO A 210 -4.65 -17.66 -13.24
N ALA A 211 -3.89 -16.68 -12.77
CA ALA A 211 -3.77 -16.38 -11.35
C ALA A 211 -5.13 -16.11 -10.68
N GLU A 212 -6.08 -15.50 -11.39
CA GLU A 212 -7.41 -15.22 -10.84
C GLU A 212 -8.19 -16.49 -10.49
N ASP A 213 -8.02 -17.57 -11.26
CA ASP A 213 -8.72 -18.83 -10.99
C ASP A 213 -8.09 -19.56 -9.80
N VAL A 214 -6.76 -19.52 -9.69
CA VAL A 214 -6.04 -20.02 -8.51
C VAL A 214 -6.46 -19.24 -7.27
N TRP A 215 -6.50 -17.92 -7.34
CA TRP A 215 -6.94 -17.05 -6.25
C TRP A 215 -8.38 -17.35 -5.79
N LYS A 216 -9.32 -17.52 -6.73
CA LYS A 216 -10.70 -17.93 -6.39
C LYS A 216 -10.75 -19.27 -5.67
N TYR A 217 -9.97 -20.24 -6.13
CA TYR A 217 -9.88 -21.56 -5.49
C TYR A 217 -9.36 -21.45 -4.05
N ILE A 218 -8.26 -20.74 -3.83
CA ILE A 218 -7.68 -20.52 -2.50
C ILE A 218 -8.66 -19.80 -1.58
N THR A 219 -9.34 -18.76 -2.09
CA THR A 219 -10.33 -18.00 -1.33
C THR A 219 -11.52 -18.89 -0.93
N GLN A 220 -11.99 -19.76 -1.83
CA GLN A 220 -13.10 -20.67 -1.57
C GLN A 220 -12.77 -21.75 -0.54
N LEU A 221 -11.50 -22.17 -0.45
CA LEU A 221 -11.06 -23.11 0.58
C LEU A 221 -11.09 -22.51 1.99
N GLY A 222 -11.10 -21.18 2.12
CA GLY A 222 -11.19 -20.51 3.41
C GLY A 222 -10.00 -20.76 4.34
N ILE A 223 -8.82 -21.02 3.78
CA ILE A 223 -7.59 -21.34 4.54
C ILE A 223 -7.13 -20.14 5.38
N SER A 224 -7.34 -18.93 4.86
CA SER A 224 -6.88 -17.69 5.48
C SER A 224 -8.02 -16.87 6.07
N LYS A 225 -7.75 -16.25 7.24
CA LYS A 225 -8.56 -15.16 7.78
C LYS A 225 -8.19 -13.80 7.16
N VAL A 226 -7.00 -13.70 6.58
CA VAL A 226 -6.47 -12.50 5.94
C VAL A 226 -7.00 -12.42 4.51
N GLN A 227 -7.38 -11.22 4.06
CA GLN A 227 -7.80 -10.99 2.68
C GLN A 227 -6.57 -11.06 1.77
N LEU A 228 -6.51 -12.09 0.94
CA LEU A 228 -5.48 -12.25 -0.08
C LEU A 228 -5.88 -11.52 -1.35
N SER A 229 -4.96 -10.81 -1.98
CA SER A 229 -5.14 -10.24 -3.31
C SER A 229 -4.70 -11.21 -4.41
N VAL A 230 -5.05 -10.91 -5.67
CA VAL A 230 -4.55 -11.68 -6.82
C VAL A 230 -3.02 -11.54 -6.93
N HIS A 231 -2.49 -10.36 -6.62
CA HIS A 231 -1.05 -10.10 -6.67
C HIS A 231 -0.28 -10.98 -5.67
N ASP A 232 -0.81 -11.17 -4.47
CA ASP A 232 -0.21 -12.07 -3.47
C ASP A 232 -0.07 -13.49 -4.04
N ILE A 233 -1.12 -13.99 -4.71
CA ILE A 233 -1.09 -15.31 -5.34
C ILE A 233 -0.08 -15.36 -6.51
N GLU A 234 0.07 -14.29 -7.28
CA GLU A 234 1.11 -14.23 -8.33
C GLU A 234 2.52 -14.32 -7.74
N THR A 235 2.77 -13.73 -6.56
CA THR A 235 4.07 -13.88 -5.89
C THR A 235 4.30 -15.33 -5.45
N ILE A 236 3.28 -16.01 -4.93
CA ILE A 236 3.37 -17.45 -4.58
C ILE A 236 3.58 -18.31 -5.84
N LEU A 237 2.85 -18.05 -6.92
CA LEU A 237 3.03 -18.75 -8.20
C LEU A 237 4.44 -18.54 -8.76
N SER A 238 5.04 -17.37 -8.53
CA SER A 238 6.43 -17.10 -8.89
C SER A 238 7.40 -17.98 -8.10
N THR A 239 7.16 -18.23 -6.80
CA THR A 239 7.97 -19.18 -6.01
C THR A 239 7.92 -20.59 -6.61
N LEU A 240 6.74 -21.05 -7.04
CA LEU A 240 6.58 -22.36 -7.69
C LEU A 240 7.30 -22.46 -9.05
N ILE A 241 7.46 -21.34 -9.75
CA ILE A 241 8.29 -21.28 -10.96
C ILE A 241 9.76 -21.44 -10.61
N PHE A 242 10.24 -20.76 -9.56
CA PHE A 242 11.62 -20.90 -9.08
C PHE A 242 11.93 -22.30 -8.54
N ASP A 243 10.95 -22.98 -7.96
CA ASP A 243 11.05 -24.39 -7.55
C ASP A 243 11.10 -25.36 -8.76
N GLY A 244 10.89 -24.88 -9.99
CA GLY A 244 10.85 -25.70 -11.19
C GLY A 244 9.60 -26.59 -11.30
N ARG A 245 8.54 -26.27 -10.56
CA ARG A 245 7.29 -27.04 -10.47
C ARG A 245 6.18 -26.49 -11.35
N VAL A 246 6.25 -25.23 -11.74
CA VAL A 246 5.25 -24.54 -12.56
C VAL A 246 5.94 -23.83 -13.72
N GLU A 247 5.33 -23.88 -14.91
CA GLU A 247 5.71 -23.03 -16.04
C GLU A 247 4.68 -21.93 -16.28
N THR A 248 5.11 -20.86 -16.93
CA THR A 248 4.25 -19.74 -17.30
C THR A 248 4.23 -19.53 -18.81
N THR A 249 3.10 -19.05 -19.33
CA THR A 249 2.96 -18.61 -20.73
C THR A 249 2.16 -17.32 -20.76
N ILE A 250 2.61 -16.38 -21.58
CA ILE A 250 1.92 -15.11 -21.79
C ILE A 250 1.09 -15.22 -23.06
N VAL A 251 -0.21 -15.03 -22.95
CA VAL A 251 -1.13 -15.00 -24.10
C VAL A 251 -1.65 -13.59 -24.32
N SER A 252 -1.89 -13.23 -25.58
CA SER A 252 -2.61 -12.00 -25.88
C SER A 252 -4.06 -12.13 -25.44
N ALA A 253 -4.56 -11.19 -24.66
CA ALA A 253 -5.94 -11.09 -24.25
C ALA A 253 -6.80 -10.66 -25.45
N GLY A 254 -7.06 -11.60 -26.37
CA GLY A 254 -8.07 -11.42 -27.40
C GLY A 254 -9.44 -11.26 -26.76
N THR A 255 -10.11 -10.13 -27.06
CA THR A 255 -11.56 -9.86 -26.83
C THR A 255 -12.19 -10.41 -25.54
N SER A 256 -11.48 -10.42 -24.41
CA SER A 256 -12.05 -10.74 -23.11
C SER A 256 -12.47 -9.47 -22.37
N THR A 257 -13.69 -9.47 -21.84
CA THR A 257 -14.47 -8.37 -21.25
C THR A 257 -13.91 -7.70 -19.98
N SER A 258 -12.68 -7.97 -19.57
CA SER A 258 -12.11 -7.42 -18.32
C SER A 258 -11.17 -6.24 -18.61
N ARG A 259 -11.59 -5.04 -18.23
CA ARG A 259 -10.92 -3.74 -18.52
C ARG A 259 -9.71 -3.43 -17.63
N THR A 260 -9.12 -4.42 -16.95
CA THR A 260 -8.12 -4.19 -15.90
C THR A 260 -6.70 -4.62 -16.24
N ALA A 261 -6.44 -5.16 -17.43
CA ALA A 261 -5.08 -5.50 -17.87
C ALA A 261 -4.44 -4.29 -18.58
N VAL A 262 -3.39 -3.73 -17.96
CA VAL A 262 -2.64 -2.53 -18.42
C VAL A 262 -1.85 -2.76 -19.73
N SER A 263 -1.79 -4.01 -20.18
CA SER A 263 -1.38 -4.43 -21.51
C SER A 263 -2.30 -5.61 -21.83
N GLY A 264 -2.80 -5.76 -23.06
CA GLY A 264 -3.69 -6.86 -23.44
C GLY A 264 -3.00 -8.22 -23.43
N GLN A 265 -2.37 -8.59 -22.32
CA GLN A 265 -1.59 -9.78 -22.08
C GLN A 265 -2.10 -10.43 -20.79
N LYS A 266 -2.26 -11.74 -20.82
CA LYS A 266 -2.70 -12.55 -19.69
C LYS A 266 -1.67 -13.64 -19.43
N THR A 267 -1.23 -13.74 -18.18
CA THR A 267 -0.28 -14.75 -17.74
C THR A 267 -1.03 -16.00 -17.31
N LEU A 268 -0.63 -17.15 -17.83
CA LEU A 268 -1.19 -18.45 -17.53
C LEU A 268 -0.13 -19.36 -16.92
N TYR A 269 -0.53 -20.20 -15.97
CA TYR A 269 0.33 -21.07 -15.19
C TYR A 269 -0.09 -22.54 -15.39
N ARG A 270 0.90 -23.44 -15.45
CA ARG A 270 0.67 -24.89 -15.58
C ARG A 270 1.66 -25.65 -14.71
N ALA A 271 1.19 -26.68 -14.01
CA ALA A 271 2.07 -27.61 -13.30
C ALA A 271 2.91 -28.43 -14.28
N ILE A 272 4.19 -28.57 -13.96
CA ILE A 272 5.14 -29.38 -14.71
C ILE A 272 5.79 -30.40 -13.79
N PHE A 273 6.21 -31.51 -14.38
CA PHE A 273 6.98 -32.52 -13.68
C PHE A 273 8.46 -32.33 -13.99
N PRO A 274 9.36 -32.65 -13.03
CA PRO A 274 10.80 -32.61 -13.26
C PRO A 274 11.16 -33.41 -14.51
N ILE A 275 12.01 -32.83 -15.37
CA ILE A 275 12.44 -33.46 -16.62
C ILE A 275 13.27 -34.71 -16.33
N VAL A 276 14.07 -34.66 -15.27
CA VAL A 276 14.93 -35.76 -14.82
C VAL A 276 14.75 -35.99 -13.32
N PRO A 277 14.82 -37.25 -12.86
CA PRO A 277 14.90 -37.54 -11.43
C PRO A 277 16.22 -37.04 -10.85
N SER A 278 16.29 -37.00 -9.52
CA SER A 278 17.52 -36.70 -8.77
C SER A 278 18.66 -37.59 -9.26
N THR A 279 19.84 -37.00 -9.49
CA THR A 279 21.00 -37.72 -10.00
C THR A 279 21.55 -38.69 -8.95
N GLY A 280 22.15 -39.80 -9.40
CA GLY A 280 22.73 -40.81 -8.50
C GLY A 280 23.88 -40.30 -7.61
N LEU A 281 24.44 -39.13 -7.91
CA LEU A 281 25.41 -38.49 -7.02
C LEU A 281 24.74 -38.07 -5.71
N MET A 282 23.55 -37.45 -5.80
CA MET A 282 22.79 -36.94 -4.65
C MET A 282 22.19 -38.05 -3.79
N THR A 283 22.12 -39.28 -4.30
CA THR A 283 21.67 -40.45 -3.52
C THR A 283 22.78 -41.03 -2.64
N SER A 284 24.03 -40.60 -2.84
CA SER A 284 25.17 -41.01 -2.01
C SER A 284 25.50 -39.93 -0.97
N PRO A 285 25.97 -40.30 0.23
CA PRO A 285 26.37 -39.32 1.24
C PRO A 285 27.52 -38.42 0.75
N CYS A 286 28.33 -38.89 -0.21
CA CYS A 286 29.38 -38.10 -0.82
C CYS A 286 28.84 -36.89 -1.60
N GLY A 287 27.70 -37.02 -2.29
CA GLY A 287 27.14 -35.93 -3.10
C GLY A 287 26.69 -34.70 -2.31
N VAL A 288 26.45 -34.88 -1.01
CA VAL A 288 25.99 -33.82 -0.08
C VAL A 288 26.94 -33.62 1.10
N CYS A 289 28.13 -34.23 1.06
CA CYS A 289 29.06 -34.20 2.18
C CYS A 289 29.66 -32.80 2.37
N PRO A 290 29.47 -32.16 3.54
CA PRO A 290 29.96 -30.79 3.78
C PRO A 290 31.48 -30.70 3.91
N VAL A 291 32.16 -31.84 4.08
CA VAL A 291 33.61 -31.94 4.29
C VAL A 291 34.30 -32.77 3.21
N ILE A 292 33.68 -32.90 2.03
CA ILE A 292 34.20 -33.72 0.92
C ILE A 292 35.63 -33.33 0.51
N ASP A 293 35.94 -32.03 0.50
CA ASP A 293 37.26 -31.50 0.10
C ASP A 293 38.40 -31.95 1.02
N HIS A 294 38.07 -32.36 2.24
CA HIS A 294 39.01 -32.83 3.26
C HIS A 294 39.10 -34.35 3.32
N CYS A 295 38.27 -35.08 2.58
CA CYS A 295 38.20 -36.54 2.62
C CYS A 295 39.28 -37.17 1.74
N ARG A 296 40.27 -37.84 2.36
CA ARG A 296 41.38 -38.52 1.65
C ARG A 296 41.75 -39.82 2.33
N ASP A 297 42.31 -40.77 1.57
CA ASP A 297 42.80 -42.01 2.18
C ASP A 297 43.98 -41.71 3.13
N GLY A 298 43.95 -42.28 4.34
CA GLY A 298 44.95 -42.07 5.39
C GLY A 298 44.88 -40.74 6.14
N ALA A 299 43.98 -39.82 5.78
CA ALA A 299 43.77 -38.56 6.51
C ALA A 299 42.84 -38.75 7.73
N ALA A 300 42.74 -37.72 8.58
CA ALA A 300 41.81 -37.71 9.71
C ALA A 300 40.35 -37.87 9.28
N ILE A 301 39.98 -37.27 8.14
CA ILE A 301 38.71 -37.50 7.45
C ILE A 301 39.01 -38.42 6.27
N SER A 302 38.55 -39.66 6.36
CA SER A 302 38.81 -40.68 5.32
C SER A 302 37.54 -41.45 4.98
N PRO A 303 37.44 -42.03 3.77
CA PRO A 303 36.32 -42.90 3.42
C PRO A 303 36.21 -44.12 4.35
N LYS A 304 37.33 -44.64 4.85
CA LYS A 304 37.40 -45.83 5.73
C LYS A 304 36.80 -45.58 7.11
N THR A 305 36.88 -44.34 7.60
CA THR A 305 36.39 -43.92 8.93
C THR A 305 35.21 -42.96 8.83
N CYS A 306 34.55 -42.87 7.67
CA CYS A 306 33.50 -41.91 7.40
C CYS A 306 32.21 -42.24 8.16
N ILE A 307 31.80 -41.36 9.06
CA ILE A 307 30.53 -41.49 9.80
C ILE A 307 29.32 -41.43 8.86
N TYR A 308 29.32 -40.54 7.86
CA TYR A 308 28.19 -40.39 6.94
C TYR A 308 27.94 -41.64 6.11
N MET A 309 29.01 -42.33 5.71
CA MET A 309 28.89 -43.58 4.94
C MET A 309 28.46 -44.73 5.84
N LYS A 310 28.96 -44.77 7.09
CA LYS A 310 28.56 -45.77 8.07
C LYS A 310 27.08 -45.67 8.40
N ASP A 311 26.61 -44.46 8.74
CA ASP A 311 25.20 -44.19 9.03
C ASP A 311 24.30 -44.48 7.82
N TRP A 312 24.73 -44.12 6.60
CA TRP A 312 23.96 -44.38 5.38
C TRP A 312 23.86 -45.87 5.02
N LEU A 313 24.85 -46.69 5.39
CA LEU A 313 24.86 -48.14 5.17
C LEU A 313 24.24 -48.94 6.33
N ASP A 314 23.77 -48.28 7.40
CA ASP A 314 23.31 -48.90 8.64
C ASP A 314 24.35 -49.88 9.26
N LEU A 315 25.64 -49.54 9.17
CA LEU A 315 26.78 -50.34 9.67
C LEU A 315 27.27 -49.92 11.07
#